data_AF-A0A7R9HEP0-F1
#
_entry.id   AF-A0A7R9HEP0-F1
#
_cell.length_a   1.000
_cell.length_b   1.000
_cell.length_c   1.000
_cell.angle_alpha   90.00
_cell.angle_beta   90.00
_cell.angle_gamma   90.00
#
_symmetry.space_group_name_H-M   'P 1'
#
loop_
_entity.id
_entity.type
_entity.pdbx_description
1 polymer ?
#
loop_
_entity_poly.entity_id
_entity_poly.type
_entity_poly.pdbx_seq_one_letter_code
_entity_poly.pdbx_strand_id
1 'polypeptide(L)'
;MLHLDSASVDVLPRSNIAEEGSQCVVTLLLTGRATPYLHNGVVYVGDEDHYALPQFGVLARSEVGFLLWEDTNDGKVDETHQPGSRLKTPSLPVWVCCCSGHYGVLFNTNRELLRNYHAERR
;
A
#
# COMPACT_ATOMS: atom_id res chain seq x y z
N MET A 1 5.34 12.15 -46.91
CA MET A 1 5.83 11.56 -45.65
C MET A 1 5.82 12.66 -44.61
N LEU A 2 4.65 12.90 -44.02
CA LEU A 2 4.47 13.83 -42.90
C LEU A 2 4.51 12.96 -41.65
N HIS A 3 5.57 13.09 -40.86
CA HIS A 3 5.63 12.48 -39.53
C HIS A 3 4.72 13.31 -38.63
N LEU A 4 3.53 12.79 -38.37
CA LEU A 4 2.67 13.28 -37.30
C LEU A 4 3.41 13.03 -35.99
N ASP A 5 3.78 14.10 -35.29
CA ASP A 5 4.12 14.04 -33.88
C ASP A 5 2.92 13.40 -33.17
N SER A 6 3.08 12.15 -32.76
CA SER A 6 2.09 11.52 -31.89
C SER A 6 2.16 12.28 -30.58
N ALA A 7 1.08 12.98 -30.25
CA ALA A 7 0.86 13.56 -28.95
C ALA A 7 1.39 12.58 -27.89
N SER A 8 2.32 13.04 -27.07
CA SER A 8 2.58 12.47 -25.76
C SER A 8 1.25 12.51 -25.04
N VAL A 9 0.51 11.41 -25.16
CA VAL A 9 -0.57 11.07 -24.26
C VAL A 9 0.15 10.98 -22.93
N ASP A 10 0.04 12.03 -22.13
CA ASP A 10 0.31 11.94 -20.71
C ASP A 10 -0.52 10.76 -20.22
N VAL A 11 0.15 9.64 -20.04
CA VAL A 11 -0.40 8.46 -19.40
C VAL A 11 -0.64 8.92 -17.98
N LEU A 12 -1.83 9.45 -17.72
CA LEU A 12 -2.33 9.60 -16.36
C LEU A 12 -2.04 8.25 -15.69
N PRO A 13 -1.33 8.23 -14.55
CA PRO A 13 -1.04 6.98 -13.86
C PRO A 13 -2.39 6.30 -13.70
N ARG A 14 -2.48 5.06 -14.20
CA ARG A 14 -3.73 4.31 -14.27
C ARG A 14 -4.34 4.32 -12.88
N SER A 15 -5.26 5.25 -12.65
CA SER A 15 -6.06 5.29 -11.46
C SER A 15 -7.00 4.12 -11.65
N ASN A 16 -6.59 2.97 -11.12
CA ASN A 16 -7.44 1.81 -11.00
C ASN A 16 -8.41 2.14 -9.86
N ILE A 17 -9.34 3.07 -10.12
CA ILE A 17 -10.30 3.62 -9.14
C ILE A 17 -11.10 2.48 -8.48
N ALA A 18 -11.25 1.35 -9.19
CA ALA A 18 -11.85 0.13 -8.65
C ALA A 18 -11.00 -0.56 -7.58
N GLU A 19 -9.68 -0.61 -7.72
CA GLU A 19 -8.75 -1.20 -6.72
C GLU A 19 -8.60 -0.28 -5.50
N GLU A 20 -8.63 1.04 -5.70
CA GLU A 20 -8.63 2.01 -4.59
C GLU A 20 -9.86 1.82 -3.68
N GLY A 21 -11.02 1.48 -4.24
CA GLY A 21 -12.25 1.25 -3.49
C GLY A 21 -12.15 0.07 -2.51
N SER A 22 -11.72 -1.10 -3.01
CA SER A 22 -11.54 -2.28 -2.15
C SER A 22 -10.43 -2.06 -1.12
N GLN A 23 -9.35 -1.38 -1.51
CA GLN A 23 -8.27 -1.01 -0.59
C GLN A 23 -8.76 -0.13 0.56
N CYS A 24 -9.53 0.92 0.28
CA CYS A 24 -10.07 1.81 1.30
C CYS A 24 -10.99 1.06 2.28
N VAL A 25 -11.77 0.08 1.81
CA VAL A 25 -12.58 -0.78 2.68
C VAL A 25 -11.70 -1.65 3.57
N VAL A 26 -10.63 -2.25 3.01
CA VAL A 26 -9.68 -3.05 3.78
C VAL A 26 -8.97 -2.19 4.84
N THR A 27 -8.45 -1.02 4.49
CA THR A 27 -7.79 -0.15 5.48
C THR A 27 -8.77 0.33 6.55
N LEU A 28 -10.03 0.57 6.20
CA LEU A 28 -11.08 0.92 7.16
C LEU A 28 -11.26 -0.20 8.19
N LEU A 29 -11.34 -1.45 7.75
CA LEU A 29 -11.50 -2.61 8.62
C LEU A 29 -10.25 -2.85 9.49
N LEU A 30 -9.05 -2.64 8.93
CA LEU A 30 -7.79 -2.93 9.64
C LEU A 30 -7.33 -1.82 10.58
N THR A 31 -7.72 -0.57 10.32
CA THR A 31 -7.14 0.60 11.00
C THR A 31 -8.18 1.59 11.52
N GLY A 32 -9.47 1.39 11.22
CA GLY A 32 -10.54 2.34 11.49
C GLY A 32 -10.52 3.57 10.57
N ARG A 33 -9.73 3.55 9.49
CA ARG A 33 -9.62 4.66 8.52
C ARG A 33 -9.70 4.18 7.09
N ALA A 34 -10.65 4.72 6.34
CA ALA A 34 -10.71 4.57 4.88
C ALA A 34 -9.65 5.47 4.26
N THR A 35 -8.58 4.90 3.73
CA THR A 35 -7.51 5.63 3.06
C THR A 35 -6.93 4.77 1.94
N PRO A 36 -6.64 5.33 0.76
CA PRO A 36 -5.90 4.61 -0.27
C PRO A 36 -4.40 4.53 0.07
N TYR A 37 -3.92 5.29 1.05
CA TYR A 37 -2.50 5.42 1.32
C TYR A 37 -2.00 4.37 2.31
N LEU A 38 -1.15 3.44 1.85
CA LEU A 38 -0.66 2.34 2.68
C LEU A 38 0.65 2.64 3.42
N HIS A 39 1.27 3.79 3.14
CA HIS A 39 2.51 4.22 3.79
C HIS A 39 2.31 4.56 5.28
N ASN A 40 3.40 4.69 6.01
CA ASN A 40 3.36 5.08 7.42
C ASN A 40 3.13 6.59 7.58
N GLY A 41 2.14 6.98 8.36
CA GLY A 41 1.97 8.36 8.83
C GLY A 41 1.41 9.27 7.76
N VAL A 42 1.77 10.56 7.82
CA VAL A 42 1.34 11.56 6.86
C VAL A 42 2.51 11.88 5.94
N VAL A 43 2.30 11.80 4.63
CA VAL A 43 3.28 12.21 3.62
C VAL A 43 2.73 13.46 2.94
N TYR A 44 3.57 14.47 2.75
CA TYR A 44 3.18 15.69 2.05
C TYR A 44 3.66 15.58 0.61
N VAL A 45 2.72 15.66 -0.34
CA VAL A 45 3.01 15.53 -1.78
C VAL A 45 2.67 16.86 -2.46
N GLY A 46 3.67 17.43 -3.13
CA GLY A 46 3.59 18.66 -3.91
C GLY A 46 4.84 18.80 -4.78
N ASP A 47 4.78 19.68 -5.77
CA ASP A 47 5.93 20.06 -6.60
C ASP A 47 6.39 21.49 -6.25
N GLU A 48 7.33 22.06 -7.01
CA GLU A 48 7.83 23.41 -6.76
C GLU A 48 6.76 24.50 -7.00
N ASP A 49 5.72 24.21 -7.79
CA ASP A 49 4.69 25.15 -8.22
C ASP A 49 3.40 25.03 -7.38
N HIS A 50 3.23 23.96 -6.59
CA HIS A 50 2.03 23.68 -5.82
C HIS A 50 2.31 23.42 -4.34
N TYR A 51 1.41 23.89 -3.47
CA TYR A 51 1.48 23.59 -2.03
C TYR A 51 1.42 22.09 -1.78
N ALA A 52 2.33 21.60 -0.93
CA ALA A 52 2.35 20.20 -0.54
C ALA A 52 1.07 19.82 0.23
N LEU A 53 0.30 18.89 -0.33
CA LEU A 53 -0.95 18.39 0.24
C LEU A 53 -0.69 17.15 1.11
N PRO A 54 -1.32 17.06 2.29
CA PRO A 54 -1.14 15.90 3.17
C PRO A 54 -1.92 14.68 2.67
N GLN A 55 -1.20 13.57 2.50
CA GLN A 55 -1.74 12.22 2.30
C GLN A 55 -1.68 11.45 3.62
N PHE A 56 -2.84 11.01 4.11
CA PHE A 56 -2.97 10.35 5.41
C PHE A 56 -2.91 8.83 5.26
N GLY A 57 -1.74 8.26 5.49
CA GLY A 57 -1.56 6.82 5.55
C GLY A 57 -1.89 6.23 6.92
N VAL A 58 -1.24 5.12 7.24
CA VAL A 58 -1.51 4.35 8.46
C VAL A 58 -0.79 4.97 9.65
N LEU A 59 -1.54 5.38 10.67
CA LEU A 59 -1.02 6.20 11.78
C LEU A 59 -0.39 5.39 12.92
N ALA A 60 -0.82 4.15 13.13
CA ALA A 60 -0.34 3.27 14.18
C ALA A 60 -0.19 1.84 13.67
N ARG A 61 0.62 1.04 14.34
CA ARG A 61 0.78 -0.40 14.03
C ARG A 61 -0.57 -1.09 14.19
N SER A 62 -1.04 -1.79 13.16
CA SER A 62 -2.30 -2.54 13.24
C SER A 62 -2.10 -3.90 13.92
N GLU A 63 -3.18 -4.43 14.49
CA GLU A 63 -3.20 -5.79 15.03
C GLU A 63 -3.20 -6.85 13.92
N VAL A 64 -3.84 -6.56 12.79
CA VAL A 64 -3.88 -7.41 11.59
C VAL A 64 -3.17 -6.68 10.46
N GLY A 65 -2.27 -7.38 9.79
CA GLY A 65 -1.44 -6.80 8.75
C GLY A 65 -2.12 -6.76 7.39
N PHE A 66 -1.48 -6.06 6.46
CA PHE A 66 -1.86 -6.09 5.05
C PHE A 66 -0.62 -6.31 4.18
N LEU A 67 -0.66 -7.33 3.33
CA LEU A 67 0.36 -7.64 2.34
C LEU A 67 -0.24 -7.44 0.95
N LEU A 68 0.44 -6.66 0.11
CA LEU A 68 0.01 -6.37 -1.25
C LEU A 68 1.08 -6.84 -2.23
N TRP A 69 0.66 -7.64 -3.19
CA TRP A 69 1.44 -8.06 -4.35
C TRP A 69 0.65 -7.76 -5.61
N GLU A 70 1.23 -6.93 -6.48
CA GLU A 70 0.65 -6.54 -7.76
C GLU A 70 1.66 -6.87 -8.86
N ASP A 71 1.16 -7.42 -9.96
CA ASP A 71 2.00 -7.74 -11.11
C ASP A 71 2.19 -6.48 -11.95
N THR A 72 3.35 -5.85 -11.83
CA THR A 72 3.68 -4.67 -12.63
C THR A 72 4.22 -5.14 -13.98
N ASN A 73 3.59 -4.72 -15.07
CA ASN A 73 3.95 -5.10 -16.46
C ASN A 73 5.44 -4.93 -16.81
N ASP A 74 6.17 -4.07 -16.07
CA ASP A 74 7.59 -3.78 -16.30
C ASP A 74 8.53 -4.39 -15.23
N GLY A 75 8.01 -5.25 -14.33
CA GLY A 75 8.76 -5.83 -13.21
C GLY A 75 9.25 -4.83 -12.16
N LYS A 76 8.81 -3.56 -12.24
CA LYS A 76 9.12 -2.50 -11.28
C LYS A 76 8.01 -2.37 -10.27
N VAL A 77 8.31 -2.74 -9.02
CA VAL A 77 7.42 -2.51 -7.88
C VAL A 77 7.22 -1.01 -7.70
N ASP A 78 5.97 -0.55 -7.71
CA ASP A 78 5.64 0.82 -7.30
C ASP A 78 5.76 0.93 -5.78
N GLU A 79 6.90 1.44 -5.32
CA GLU A 79 7.19 1.63 -3.90
C GLU A 79 6.20 2.58 -3.20
N THR A 80 5.50 3.44 -3.95
CA THR A 80 4.52 4.36 -3.37
C THR A 80 3.21 3.66 -3.00
N HIS A 81 2.91 2.55 -3.68
CA HIS A 81 1.73 1.73 -3.43
C HIS A 81 2.01 0.58 -2.44
N GLN A 82 3.25 0.45 -1.95
CA GLN A 82 3.62 -0.61 -1.03
C GLN A 82 3.18 -0.33 0.43
N PRO A 83 2.67 -1.34 1.17
CA PRO A 83 2.34 -1.16 2.57
C PRO A 83 3.55 -0.79 3.42
N GLY A 84 3.37 0.17 4.33
CA GLY A 84 4.36 0.53 5.34
C GLY A 84 4.48 -0.52 6.45
N SER A 85 5.51 -0.38 7.30
CA SER A 85 5.75 -1.32 8.40
C SER A 85 4.58 -1.45 9.39
N ARG A 86 3.76 -0.40 9.56
CA ARG A 86 2.57 -0.45 10.42
C ARG A 86 1.51 -1.46 9.95
N LEU A 87 1.54 -1.84 8.68
CA LEU A 87 0.73 -2.91 8.09
C LEU A 87 1.56 -4.19 7.84
N LYS A 88 2.83 -4.09 7.44
CA LYS A 88 3.67 -5.27 7.14
C LYS A 88 4.04 -6.08 8.38
N THR A 89 4.24 -5.42 9.53
CA THR A 89 4.62 -6.06 10.80
C THR A 89 3.52 -5.89 11.85
N PRO A 90 2.37 -6.56 11.72
CA PRO A 90 1.26 -6.46 12.67
C PRO A 90 1.60 -6.98 14.08
N SER A 91 0.76 -6.72 15.08
CA SER A 91 0.97 -7.25 16.44
C SER A 91 0.56 -8.72 16.58
N LEU A 92 -0.39 -9.19 15.75
CA LEU A 92 -0.78 -10.59 15.64
C LEU A 92 -0.21 -11.19 14.34
N PRO A 93 0.12 -12.49 14.31
CA PRO A 93 0.56 -13.17 13.09
C PRO A 93 -0.65 -13.46 12.17
N VAL A 94 -1.34 -12.40 11.76
CA VAL A 94 -2.51 -12.43 10.88
C VAL A 94 -2.35 -11.30 9.87
N TRP A 95 -2.47 -11.63 8.59
CA TRP A 95 -2.42 -10.68 7.49
C TRP A 95 -3.60 -10.93 6.56
N VAL A 96 -4.29 -9.87 6.16
CA VAL A 96 -5.01 -9.88 4.90
C VAL A 96 -3.97 -9.75 3.79
N CYS A 97 -4.04 -10.60 2.77
CA CYS A 97 -3.20 -10.49 1.59
C CYS A 97 -4.04 -10.14 0.37
N CYS A 98 -3.50 -9.32 -0.53
CA CYS A 98 -4.01 -9.11 -1.87
C CYS A 98 -2.90 -9.48 -2.85
N CYS A 99 -3.14 -10.50 -3.68
CA CYS A 99 -2.20 -10.95 -4.71
C CYS A 99 -2.90 -10.90 -6.07
N SER A 100 -2.43 -10.04 -6.97
CA SER A 100 -3.00 -9.88 -8.32
C SER A 100 -4.52 -9.67 -8.28
N GLY A 101 -5.00 -8.81 -7.38
CA GLY A 101 -6.42 -8.50 -7.18
C GLY A 101 -7.24 -9.52 -6.38
N HIS A 102 -6.64 -10.63 -5.94
CA HIS A 102 -7.32 -11.65 -5.13
C HIS A 102 -7.00 -11.50 -3.64
N TYR A 103 -8.04 -11.39 -2.83
CA TYR A 103 -7.90 -11.29 -1.37
C TYR A 103 -7.87 -12.67 -0.69
N GLY A 104 -7.00 -12.80 0.30
CA GLY A 104 -6.88 -13.99 1.16
C GLY A 104 -6.44 -13.62 2.57
N VAL A 105 -6.23 -14.64 3.40
CA VAL A 105 -5.72 -14.48 4.78
C VAL A 105 -4.55 -15.42 5.00
N LEU A 106 -3.43 -14.87 5.44
CA LEU A 106 -2.28 -15.61 5.95
C LEU A 106 -2.26 -15.47 7.47
N PHE A 107 -2.18 -16.58 8.20
CA PHE A 107 -2.11 -16.51 9.65
C PHE A 107 -1.31 -17.65 10.26
N ASN A 108 -0.90 -17.45 11.52
CA ASN A 108 -0.35 -18.49 12.37
C ASN A 108 -1.02 -18.43 13.75
N THR A 109 -1.21 -19.57 14.40
CA THR A 109 -1.81 -19.62 15.75
C THR A 109 -0.80 -19.27 16.85
N ASN A 110 0.50 -19.38 16.57
CA ASN A 110 1.56 -19.00 17.50
C ASN A 110 1.75 -17.47 17.52
N ARG A 111 1.09 -16.82 18.49
CA ARG A 111 1.16 -15.36 18.71
C ARG A 111 2.57 -14.84 19.06
N GLU A 112 3.48 -15.72 19.47
CA GLU A 112 4.84 -15.35 19.88
C GLU A 112 5.77 -15.06 18.71
N LEU A 113 5.41 -15.48 17.48
CA LEU A 113 6.24 -15.33 16.28
C LEU A 113 6.66 -13.87 16.02
N LEU A 114 5.79 -12.91 16.30
CA LEU A 114 6.04 -11.50 16.04
C LEU A 114 6.58 -10.72 17.26
N ARG A 115 6.72 -11.37 18.43
CA ARG A 115 7.34 -10.74 19.61
C ARG A 115 8.84 -10.56 19.45
N ASN A 116 9.47 -11.42 18.64
CA ASN A 116 10.91 -11.42 18.40
C ASN A 116 11.34 -10.64 17.17
N TYR A 117 10.51 -9.77 16.57
CA TYR A 117 10.94 -8.97 15.42
C TYR A 117 12.18 -8.09 15.71
N HIS A 118 12.47 -7.78 16.99
CA HIS A 118 13.73 -7.15 17.39
C HIS A 118 14.98 -8.06 17.33
N ALA A 119 14.81 -9.38 17.27
CA ALA A 119 15.89 -10.36 17.26
C ALA A 119 16.47 -10.62 15.86
N GLU A 120 15.78 -10.22 14.79
CA GLU A 120 16.19 -10.41 13.38
C GLU A 120 17.30 -9.43 12.92
N ARG A 121 17.85 -8.61 13.81
CA ARG A 121 19.00 -7.71 13.58
C ARG A 121 20.32 -8.26 14.12
N ARG A 122 20.55 -9.58 14.06
CA ARG A 122 21.84 -10.21 14.40
C ARG A 122 22.38 -11.03 13.26
#